data_AF-A0A4Q0LXQ3-F1
#
_entry.id   AF-A0A4Q0LXQ3-F1
#
_cell.length_a   1.000
_cell.length_b   1.000
_cell.length_c   1.000
_cell.angle_alpha   90.00
_cell.angle_beta   90.00
_cell.angle_gamma   90.00
#
_symmetry.space_group_name_H-M   'P 1'
#
loop_
_entity.id
_entity.type
_entity.pdbx_description
1 polymer ?
#
loop_
_entity_poly.entity_id
_entity_poly.type
_entity_poly.pdbx_seq_one_letter_code
_entity_poly.pdbx_strand_id
1 'polypeptide(L)'
;MQSFKQYSKSQKRQKLSAFNHVYFEGDPQNWKISRLPDWMHFYGVQLSKELSRKAPRYHKRFKQGTIVMVNYGVPIGDELGGKHFGVVLSNDDNKHKKKILVVPLSSHYHRDYANLGYELMDGILKLLNDRINELKTQIDNHGKEIKDFIAVNGNKTFNFTDEEVNFFQKNNINVSNILDNHTVFWFEFKDENYKKLIEAVKNIDIKENYPNIFELISHTNKIKDFISGILKDILNEQKNVHEIVGLTKKLSRYNKQSYAVITDIRSVSKSRITKLSHYTISGNTKISDSALETIKTQLIRRIE
;
A
#
# COMPACT_ATOMS: atom_id res chain seq x y z
N MET A 1 37.31 -29.38 -2.37
CA MET A 1 36.89 -28.14 -3.06
C MET A 1 36.55 -28.51 -4.49
N GLN A 2 35.28 -28.49 -4.92
CA GLN A 2 34.95 -28.79 -6.32
C GLN A 2 35.49 -27.66 -7.21
N SER A 3 36.27 -27.99 -8.25
CA SER A 3 36.65 -27.01 -9.27
C SER A 3 35.39 -26.60 -10.05
N PHE A 4 35.13 -25.30 -10.13
CA PHE A 4 34.00 -24.80 -10.90
C PHE A 4 34.30 -24.95 -12.39
N LYS A 5 33.68 -25.94 -13.04
CA LYS A 5 33.78 -26.14 -14.49
C LYS A 5 33.18 -24.93 -15.23
N GLN A 6 34.01 -24.23 -15.99
CA GLN A 6 33.55 -23.17 -16.89
C GLN A 6 33.01 -23.79 -18.18
N TYR A 7 31.79 -23.42 -18.56
CA TYR A 7 31.15 -23.92 -19.79
C TYR A 7 31.33 -22.96 -20.96
N SER A 8 31.65 -23.51 -22.13
CA SER A 8 31.65 -22.76 -23.39
C SER A 8 30.24 -22.31 -23.80
N LYS A 9 30.12 -21.34 -24.71
CA LYS A 9 28.82 -20.88 -25.23
C LYS A 9 28.01 -22.03 -25.86
N SER A 10 28.69 -22.93 -26.57
CA SER A 10 28.06 -24.12 -27.17
C SER A 10 27.51 -25.07 -26.10
N GLN A 11 28.32 -25.40 -25.09
CA GLN A 11 27.89 -26.25 -23.98
C GLN A 11 26.72 -25.66 -23.19
N LYS A 12 26.70 -24.32 -23.01
CA LYS A 12 25.56 -23.63 -22.38
C LYS A 12 24.28 -23.79 -23.21
N ARG A 13 24.36 -23.60 -24.53
CA ARG A 13 23.21 -23.79 -25.45
C ARG A 13 22.69 -25.22 -25.42
N GLN A 14 23.58 -26.21 -25.48
CA GLN A 14 23.21 -27.62 -25.40
C GLN A 14 22.50 -27.95 -24.09
N LYS A 15 22.94 -27.41 -22.95
CA LYS A 15 22.26 -27.63 -21.67
C LYS A 15 20.89 -26.97 -21.59
N LEU A 16 20.69 -25.86 -22.28
CA LEU A 16 19.40 -25.16 -22.37
C LEU A 16 18.42 -25.84 -23.33
N SER A 17 18.85 -26.74 -24.22
CA SER A 17 17.97 -27.28 -25.27
C SER A 17 16.79 -28.09 -24.71
N ALA A 18 17.03 -28.92 -23.68
CA ALA A 18 15.97 -29.67 -23.01
C ALA A 18 14.94 -28.73 -22.35
N PHE A 19 15.41 -27.63 -21.76
CA PHE A 19 14.54 -26.60 -21.20
C PHE A 19 13.74 -25.87 -22.29
N ASN A 20 14.39 -25.51 -23.40
CA ASN A 20 13.76 -24.79 -24.50
C ASN A 20 12.57 -25.56 -25.08
N HIS A 21 12.70 -26.88 -25.26
CA HIS A 21 11.58 -27.70 -25.75
C HIS A 21 10.36 -27.60 -24.82
N VAL A 22 10.55 -27.79 -23.51
CA VAL A 22 9.47 -27.65 -22.52
C VAL A 22 8.91 -26.23 -22.48
N TYR A 23 9.77 -25.22 -22.63
CA TYR A 23 9.39 -23.81 -22.53
C TYR A 23 8.58 -23.32 -23.74
N PHE A 24 8.95 -23.70 -24.96
CA PHE A 24 8.34 -23.22 -26.19
C PHE A 24 7.25 -24.14 -26.73
N GLU A 25 7.41 -25.46 -26.59
CA GLU A 25 6.55 -26.48 -27.21
C GLU A 25 5.67 -27.23 -26.18
N GLY A 26 5.81 -26.92 -24.89
CA GLY A 26 5.01 -27.56 -23.84
C GLY A 26 3.52 -27.22 -23.95
N ASP A 27 2.66 -28.12 -23.46
CA ASP A 27 1.21 -27.90 -23.45
C ASP A 27 0.83 -26.65 -22.63
N PRO A 28 0.24 -25.60 -23.24
CA PRO A 28 -0.13 -24.37 -22.56
C PRO A 28 -1.28 -24.56 -21.55
N GLN A 29 -2.05 -25.64 -21.62
CA GLN A 29 -3.09 -25.93 -20.63
C GLN A 29 -2.49 -26.46 -19.31
N ASN A 30 -1.28 -27.02 -19.35
CA ASN A 30 -0.59 -27.44 -18.15
C ASN A 30 -0.21 -26.22 -17.28
N TRP A 31 -0.57 -26.27 -16.00
CA TRP A 31 -0.37 -25.14 -15.09
C TRP A 31 1.11 -24.78 -14.89
N LYS A 32 2.02 -25.77 -14.95
CA LYS A 32 3.47 -25.53 -14.80
C LYS A 32 3.99 -24.80 -16.02
N ILE A 33 3.59 -25.23 -17.21
CA ILE A 33 4.03 -24.66 -18.49
C ILE A 33 3.47 -23.24 -18.67
N SER A 34 2.17 -23.03 -18.45
CA SER A 34 1.56 -21.70 -18.54
C SER A 34 2.18 -20.66 -17.60
N ARG A 35 2.74 -21.06 -16.46
CA ARG A 35 3.41 -20.17 -15.49
C ARG A 35 4.93 -20.12 -15.63
N LEU A 36 5.51 -20.97 -16.47
CA LEU A 36 6.95 -21.07 -16.65
C LEU A 36 7.57 -19.77 -17.22
N PRO A 37 6.93 -19.08 -18.19
CA PRO A 37 7.41 -17.77 -18.67
C PRO A 37 7.57 -16.73 -17.55
N ASP A 38 6.54 -16.56 -16.72
CA ASP A 38 6.56 -15.63 -15.59
C ASP A 38 7.65 -15.99 -14.59
N TRP A 39 7.82 -17.28 -14.31
CA TRP A 39 8.83 -17.76 -13.38
C TRP A 39 10.25 -17.51 -13.90
N MET A 40 10.51 -17.80 -15.18
CA MET A 40 11.81 -17.56 -15.80
C MET A 40 12.13 -16.07 -15.89
N HIS A 41 11.14 -15.25 -16.27
CA HIS A 41 11.28 -13.80 -16.26
C HIS A 41 11.65 -13.29 -14.86
N PHE A 42 10.88 -13.68 -13.84
CA PHE A 42 11.18 -13.32 -12.45
C PHE A 42 12.58 -13.77 -12.03
N TYR A 43 12.95 -15.03 -12.28
CA TYR A 43 14.25 -15.57 -11.91
C TYR A 43 15.40 -14.80 -12.57
N GLY A 44 15.31 -14.54 -13.88
CA GLY A 44 16.30 -13.78 -14.64
C GLY A 44 16.45 -12.35 -14.14
N VAL A 45 15.33 -11.65 -13.87
CA VAL A 45 15.35 -10.29 -13.32
C VAL A 45 16.01 -10.25 -11.94
N GLN A 46 15.68 -11.20 -11.05
CA GLN A 46 16.27 -11.23 -9.70
C GLN A 46 17.76 -11.55 -9.75
N LEU A 47 18.16 -12.51 -10.57
CA LEU A 47 19.57 -12.87 -10.74
C LEU A 47 20.38 -11.70 -11.34
N SER A 48 19.83 -11.01 -12.33
CA SER A 48 20.46 -9.80 -12.90
C SER A 48 20.63 -8.68 -11.87
N LYS A 49 19.63 -8.46 -11.00
CA LYS A 49 19.74 -7.49 -9.88
C LYS A 49 20.81 -7.87 -8.88
N GLU A 50 20.94 -9.15 -8.57
CA GLU A 50 21.99 -9.67 -7.67
C GLU A 50 23.39 -9.44 -8.27
N LEU A 51 23.59 -9.82 -9.54
CA LEU A 51 24.87 -9.68 -10.23
C LEU A 51 25.27 -8.21 -10.44
N SER A 52 24.30 -7.33 -10.71
CA SER A 52 24.55 -5.89 -10.88
C SER A 52 24.69 -5.13 -9.55
N ARG A 53 24.68 -5.81 -8.39
CA ARG A 53 24.66 -5.20 -7.04
C ARG A 53 23.54 -4.18 -6.83
N LYS A 54 22.46 -4.27 -7.59
CA LYS A 54 21.25 -3.45 -7.45
C LYS A 54 20.23 -4.04 -6.46
N ALA A 55 20.57 -5.17 -5.83
CA ALA A 55 19.74 -5.75 -4.79
C ALA A 55 19.72 -4.86 -3.53
N PRO A 56 18.57 -4.71 -2.87
CA PRO A 56 18.48 -3.87 -1.67
C PRO A 56 19.39 -4.42 -0.56
N ARG A 57 20.11 -3.52 0.13
CA ARG A 57 21.00 -3.87 1.26
C ARG A 57 20.22 -4.32 2.49
N TYR A 58 18.97 -3.87 2.63
CA TYR A 58 18.09 -4.15 3.74
C TYR A 58 16.77 -4.75 3.25
N HIS A 59 16.28 -5.73 3.99
CA HIS A 59 15.00 -6.39 3.74
C HIS A 59 14.04 -6.19 4.91
N LYS A 60 12.73 -6.27 4.64
CA LYS A 60 11.70 -6.30 5.69
C LYS A 60 12.02 -7.43 6.68
N ARG A 61 11.91 -7.13 7.98
CA ARG A 61 11.99 -8.11 9.05
C ARG A 61 10.61 -8.74 9.23
N PHE A 62 10.55 -10.05 9.33
CA PHE A 62 9.34 -10.81 9.60
C PHE A 62 9.44 -11.45 10.99
N LYS A 63 8.41 -11.27 11.83
CA LYS A 63 8.32 -11.98 13.11
C LYS A 63 7.84 -13.41 12.87
N GLN A 64 8.18 -14.34 13.76
CA GLN A 64 7.61 -15.68 13.72
C GLN A 64 6.07 -15.62 13.77
N GLY A 65 5.39 -16.53 13.05
CA GLY A 65 3.93 -16.54 12.91
C GLY A 65 3.39 -15.53 11.88
N THR A 66 4.24 -14.68 11.29
CA THR A 66 3.80 -13.70 10.28
C THR A 66 3.33 -14.39 9.00
N ILE A 67 2.23 -13.93 8.43
CA ILE A 67 1.67 -14.44 7.16
C ILE A 67 2.31 -13.68 6.00
N VAL A 68 2.82 -14.41 5.01
CA VAL A 68 3.46 -13.87 3.81
C VAL A 68 2.89 -14.55 2.56
N MET A 69 2.72 -13.78 1.48
CA MET A 69 2.42 -14.35 0.16
C MET A 69 3.74 -14.60 -0.57
N VAL A 70 4.05 -15.87 -0.84
CA VAL A 70 5.32 -16.29 -1.42
C VAL A 70 5.10 -16.81 -2.84
N ASN A 71 5.98 -16.42 -3.77
CA ASN A 71 6.08 -17.06 -5.07
C ASN A 71 7.02 -18.28 -4.96
N TYR A 72 6.44 -19.47 -4.88
CA TYR A 72 7.17 -20.75 -4.87
C TYR A 72 7.67 -21.16 -6.26
N GLY A 73 7.25 -20.45 -7.32
CA GLY A 73 7.71 -20.67 -8.69
C GLY A 73 7.08 -21.89 -9.35
N VAL A 74 7.72 -22.40 -10.40
CA VAL A 74 7.33 -23.67 -11.04
C VAL A 74 8.20 -24.79 -10.45
N PRO A 75 7.62 -25.68 -9.63
CA PRO A 75 8.36 -26.71 -8.91
C PRO A 75 8.52 -28.00 -9.73
N ILE A 76 9.46 -28.84 -9.28
CA ILE A 76 9.64 -30.22 -9.74
C ILE A 76 8.82 -31.15 -8.83
N GLY A 77 8.28 -32.23 -9.39
CA GLY A 77 7.46 -33.19 -8.63
C GLY A 77 6.21 -32.56 -8.04
N ASP A 78 5.86 -33.02 -6.84
CA ASP A 78 4.65 -32.63 -6.09
C ASP A 78 4.89 -31.51 -5.06
N GLU A 79 6.06 -30.87 -5.10
CA GLU A 79 6.30 -29.68 -4.28
C GLU A 79 5.23 -28.60 -4.58
N LEU A 80 4.81 -27.90 -3.53
CA LEU A 80 3.92 -26.75 -3.65
C LEU A 80 4.57 -25.64 -4.48
N GLY A 81 3.80 -25.16 -5.46
CA GLY A 81 4.24 -24.21 -6.48
C GLY A 81 3.25 -23.10 -6.73
N GLY A 82 3.65 -22.09 -7.49
CA GLY A 82 2.86 -20.88 -7.71
C GLY A 82 2.88 -19.92 -6.53
N LYS A 83 1.93 -18.98 -6.50
CA LYS A 83 1.81 -17.98 -5.42
C LYS A 83 0.87 -18.51 -4.33
N HIS A 84 1.41 -18.72 -3.13
CA HIS A 84 0.64 -19.20 -1.99
C HIS A 84 1.00 -18.43 -0.72
N PHE A 85 0.05 -18.37 0.21
CA PHE A 85 0.36 -17.91 1.55
C PHE A 85 1.32 -18.88 2.24
N GLY A 86 2.03 -18.37 3.23
CA GLY A 86 2.89 -19.14 4.11
C GLY A 86 3.08 -18.43 5.44
N VAL A 87 3.41 -19.20 6.46
CA VAL A 87 3.70 -18.70 7.81
C VAL A 87 5.20 -18.70 8.04
N VAL A 88 5.74 -17.58 8.50
CA VAL A 88 7.16 -17.46 8.84
C VAL A 88 7.48 -18.23 10.11
N LEU A 89 8.43 -19.16 10.02
CA LEU A 89 8.90 -19.97 11.15
C LEU A 89 10.19 -19.43 11.77
N SER A 90 10.97 -18.62 11.04
CA SER A 90 12.19 -18.00 11.58
C SER A 90 11.88 -17.07 12.76
N ASN A 91 12.51 -17.30 13.91
CA ASN A 91 12.45 -16.42 15.08
C ASN A 91 13.56 -15.35 15.09
N ASP A 92 14.65 -15.60 14.38
CA ASP A 92 15.88 -14.82 14.40
C ASP A 92 16.03 -13.88 13.19
N ASP A 93 14.93 -13.57 12.50
CA ASP A 93 14.97 -12.74 11.30
C ASP A 93 15.37 -11.29 11.61
N ASN A 94 16.16 -10.70 10.70
CA ASN A 94 16.63 -9.33 10.80
C ASN A 94 16.74 -8.66 9.41
N LYS A 95 17.04 -7.35 9.39
CA LYS A 95 17.09 -6.55 8.17
C LYS A 95 18.19 -6.96 7.18
N HIS A 96 19.22 -7.67 7.62
CA HIS A 96 20.35 -8.11 6.79
C HIS A 96 20.14 -9.53 6.22
N LYS A 97 19.26 -10.32 6.82
CA LYS A 97 18.93 -11.65 6.31
C LYS A 97 18.12 -11.56 5.04
N LYS A 98 18.58 -12.28 4.02
CA LYS A 98 17.97 -12.32 2.67
C LYS A 98 16.95 -13.45 2.50
N LYS A 99 16.87 -14.38 3.44
CA LYS A 99 15.97 -15.54 3.41
C LYS A 99 15.29 -15.75 4.76
N ILE A 100 14.15 -16.44 4.73
CA ILE A 100 13.37 -16.84 5.90
C ILE A 100 12.88 -18.28 5.74
N LEU A 101 12.68 -18.99 6.85
CA LEU A 101 12.02 -20.29 6.86
C LEU A 101 10.51 -20.08 6.86
N VAL A 102 9.81 -20.75 5.96
CA VAL A 102 8.35 -20.62 5.78
C VAL A 102 7.72 -22.00 5.67
N VAL A 103 6.55 -22.18 6.30
CA VAL A 103 5.62 -23.27 6.00
C VAL A 103 4.53 -22.76 5.05
N PRO A 104 4.34 -23.36 3.86
CA PRO A 104 3.26 -22.95 2.96
C PRO A 104 1.88 -23.26 3.53
N LEU A 105 0.88 -22.53 3.06
CA LEU A 105 -0.53 -22.76 3.36
C LEU A 105 -1.28 -23.28 2.13
N SER A 106 -2.16 -24.25 2.36
CA SER A 106 -3.10 -24.80 1.38
C SER A 106 -4.54 -24.61 1.88
N SER A 107 -5.48 -24.45 0.95
CA SER A 107 -6.91 -24.52 1.23
C SER A 107 -7.50 -25.93 1.09
N HIS A 108 -6.68 -26.91 0.70
CA HIS A 108 -7.06 -28.30 0.56
C HIS A 108 -6.54 -29.11 1.74
N TYR A 109 -7.43 -29.91 2.32
CA TYR A 109 -7.09 -30.85 3.37
C TYR A 109 -6.19 -31.98 2.85
N HIS A 110 -5.22 -32.37 3.67
CA HIS A 110 -4.47 -33.60 3.53
C HIS A 110 -4.17 -34.13 4.95
N ARG A 111 -4.12 -35.45 5.13
CA ARG A 111 -3.93 -36.09 6.45
C ARG A 111 -2.64 -35.63 7.16
N ASP A 112 -1.61 -35.33 6.36
CA ASP A 112 -0.27 -34.95 6.84
C ASP A 112 -0.10 -33.43 6.99
N TYR A 113 -1.17 -32.65 6.85
CA TYR A 113 -1.13 -31.19 7.02
C TYR A 113 -1.62 -30.79 8.41
N ALA A 114 -1.04 -29.72 8.95
CA ALA A 114 -1.52 -29.14 10.20
C ALA A 114 -2.77 -28.30 9.93
N ASN A 115 -3.90 -28.67 10.52
CA ASN A 115 -5.14 -27.89 10.41
C ASN A 115 -5.02 -26.59 11.21
N LEU A 116 -5.18 -25.45 10.54
CA LEU A 116 -5.16 -24.11 11.15
C LEU A 116 -6.55 -23.46 11.17
N GLY A 117 -7.61 -24.16 10.78
CA GLY A 117 -8.95 -23.58 10.73
C GLY A 117 -9.01 -22.30 9.89
N TYR A 118 -9.56 -21.22 10.45
CA TYR A 118 -9.72 -19.93 9.77
C TYR A 118 -8.63 -18.89 10.13
N GLU A 119 -7.53 -19.31 10.76
CA GLU A 119 -6.45 -18.41 11.25
C GLU A 119 -5.94 -17.41 10.21
N LEU A 120 -5.79 -17.84 8.95
CA LEU A 120 -5.42 -16.95 7.86
C LEU A 120 -6.44 -15.83 7.67
N MET A 121 -7.72 -16.19 7.61
CA MET A 121 -8.82 -15.24 7.37
C MET A 121 -9.06 -14.36 8.58
N ASP A 122 -8.97 -14.89 9.80
CA ASP A 122 -9.15 -14.12 11.03
C ASP A 122 -8.10 -13.02 11.16
N GLY A 123 -6.83 -13.37 10.90
CA GLY A 123 -5.74 -12.39 10.89
C GLY A 123 -5.91 -11.32 9.81
N ILE A 124 -6.48 -11.70 8.66
CA ILE A 124 -6.76 -10.79 7.54
C ILE A 124 -7.93 -9.85 7.89
N LEU A 125 -9.02 -10.37 8.42
CA LEU A 125 -10.19 -9.60 8.84
C LEU A 125 -9.83 -8.62 9.95
N LYS A 126 -8.98 -9.05 10.90
CA LYS A 126 -8.44 -8.16 11.92
C LYS A 126 -7.67 -6.98 11.31
N LEU A 127 -6.75 -7.24 10.38
CA LEU A 127 -6.01 -6.18 9.68
C LEU A 127 -6.93 -5.21 8.93
N LEU A 128 -7.98 -5.72 8.28
CA LEU A 128 -8.96 -4.89 7.58
C LEU A 128 -9.75 -4.01 8.56
N ASN A 129 -10.20 -4.58 9.68
CA ASN A 129 -10.91 -3.83 10.72
C ASN A 129 -10.02 -2.75 11.34
N ASP A 130 -8.77 -3.07 11.66
CA ASP A 130 -7.79 -2.09 12.16
C ASP A 130 -7.64 -0.92 11.17
N ARG A 131 -7.54 -1.22 9.87
CA ARG A 131 -7.43 -0.20 8.83
C ARG A 131 -8.71 0.64 8.65
N ILE A 132 -9.88 0.03 8.79
CA ILE A 132 -11.16 0.74 8.77
C ILE A 132 -11.27 1.68 9.97
N ASN A 133 -10.85 1.23 11.16
CA ASN A 133 -10.85 2.06 12.37
C ASN A 133 -9.88 3.23 12.27
N GLU A 134 -8.71 3.02 11.68
CA GLU A 134 -7.77 4.11 11.36
C GLU A 134 -8.43 5.17 10.46
N LEU A 135 -9.06 4.76 9.35
CA LEU A 135 -9.75 5.68 8.44
C LEU A 135 -10.90 6.42 9.13
N LYS A 136 -11.69 5.73 9.96
CA LYS A 136 -12.77 6.36 10.72
C LYS A 136 -12.22 7.45 11.65
N THR A 137 -11.12 7.15 12.34
CA THR A 137 -10.44 8.11 13.22
C THR A 137 -9.94 9.33 12.45
N GLN A 138 -9.41 9.14 11.24
CA GLN A 138 -8.96 10.25 10.39
C GLN A 138 -10.13 11.14 9.95
N ILE A 139 -11.24 10.53 9.52
CA ILE A 139 -12.47 11.27 9.18
C ILE A 139 -12.99 12.07 10.39
N ASP A 140 -13.03 11.46 11.58
CA ASP A 140 -13.47 12.13 12.81
C ASP A 140 -12.55 13.32 13.15
N ASN A 141 -11.24 13.16 12.99
CA ASN A 141 -10.26 14.23 13.18
C ASN A 141 -10.46 15.38 12.18
N HIS A 142 -10.65 15.09 10.89
CA HIS A 142 -10.95 16.13 9.90
C HIS A 142 -12.26 16.85 10.21
N GLY A 143 -13.29 16.14 10.66
CA GLY A 143 -14.53 16.75 11.12
C GLY A 143 -14.31 17.72 12.30
N LYS A 144 -13.40 17.38 13.22
CA LYS A 144 -13.01 18.27 14.32
C LYS A 144 -12.19 19.47 13.83
N GLU A 145 -11.19 19.25 12.98
CA GLU A 145 -10.37 20.32 12.39
C GLU A 145 -11.22 21.35 11.65
N ILE A 146 -12.21 20.89 10.87
CA ILE A 146 -13.16 21.77 10.18
C ILE A 146 -13.98 22.60 11.18
N LYS A 147 -14.53 21.96 12.22
CA LYS A 147 -15.31 22.66 13.26
C LYS A 147 -14.48 23.71 13.99
N ASP A 148 -13.28 23.35 14.42
CA ASP A 148 -12.36 24.24 15.12
C ASP A 148 -11.94 25.41 14.22
N PHE A 149 -11.69 25.13 12.94
CA PHE A 149 -11.36 26.17 11.97
C PHE A 149 -12.53 27.12 11.69
N ILE A 150 -13.76 26.61 11.55
CA ILE A 150 -14.99 27.43 11.39
C ILE A 150 -15.21 28.30 12.63
N ALA A 151 -15.05 27.74 13.84
CA ALA A 151 -15.25 28.50 15.09
C ALA A 151 -14.30 29.71 15.19
N VAL A 152 -13.06 29.57 14.72
CA VAL A 152 -12.05 30.64 14.76
C VAL A 152 -12.17 31.61 13.58
N ASN A 153 -12.53 31.13 12.39
CA ASN A 153 -12.41 31.93 11.14
C ASN A 153 -13.75 32.25 10.47
N GLY A 154 -14.86 31.66 10.93
CA GLY A 154 -16.17 31.72 10.26
C GLY A 154 -16.90 33.06 10.36
N ASN A 155 -16.72 33.79 11.47
CA ASN A 155 -17.47 35.02 11.76
C ASN A 155 -16.63 36.29 11.61
N LYS A 156 -15.54 36.25 10.82
CA LYS A 156 -14.70 37.43 10.63
C LYS A 156 -15.40 38.44 9.73
N THR A 157 -15.60 39.65 10.24
CA THR A 157 -16.13 40.80 9.49
C THR A 157 -14.98 41.69 9.04
N PHE A 158 -15.13 42.32 7.89
CA PHE A 158 -14.17 43.30 7.36
C PHE A 158 -14.87 44.63 7.15
N ASN A 159 -14.24 45.70 7.65
CA ASN A 159 -14.67 47.07 7.42
C ASN A 159 -13.64 47.73 6.51
N PHE A 160 -14.09 48.52 5.54
CA PHE A 160 -13.24 49.17 4.55
C PHE A 160 -13.34 50.68 4.66
N THR A 161 -12.25 51.40 4.39
CA THR A 161 -12.27 52.87 4.30
C THR A 161 -12.92 53.33 3.00
N ASP A 162 -13.28 54.62 2.91
CA ASP A 162 -13.84 55.20 1.69
C ASP A 162 -12.85 55.05 0.50
N GLU A 163 -11.55 55.15 0.74
CA GLU A 163 -10.52 54.92 -0.29
C GLU A 163 -10.51 53.46 -0.78
N GLU A 164 -10.68 52.50 0.12
CA GLU A 164 -10.77 51.07 -0.22
C GLU A 164 -12.08 50.74 -0.95
N VAL A 165 -13.19 51.36 -0.56
CA VAL A 165 -14.47 51.27 -1.29
C VAL A 165 -14.34 51.83 -2.70
N ASN A 166 -13.71 52.99 -2.86
CA ASN A 166 -13.41 53.59 -4.16
C ASN A 166 -12.47 52.70 -4.99
N PHE A 167 -11.50 52.04 -4.35
CA PHE A 167 -10.64 51.05 -5.01
C PHE A 167 -11.46 49.90 -5.60
N PHE A 168 -12.39 49.33 -4.85
CA PHE A 168 -13.25 48.26 -5.36
C PHE A 168 -14.12 48.74 -6.54
N GLN A 169 -14.74 49.92 -6.42
CA GLN A 169 -15.58 50.49 -7.48
C GLN A 169 -14.79 50.75 -8.77
N LYS A 170 -13.60 51.36 -8.68
CA LYS A 170 -12.73 51.65 -9.83
C LYS A 170 -12.31 50.38 -10.58
N ASN A 171 -12.14 49.28 -9.86
CA ASN A 171 -11.73 47.99 -10.42
C ASN A 171 -12.92 47.09 -10.80
N ASN A 172 -14.16 47.61 -10.76
CA ASN A 172 -15.39 46.84 -11.02
C ASN A 172 -15.50 45.56 -10.16
N ILE A 173 -15.13 45.66 -8.88
CA ILE A 173 -15.21 44.58 -7.91
C ILE A 173 -16.46 44.79 -7.06
N ASN A 174 -17.43 43.87 -7.18
CA ASN A 174 -18.61 43.90 -6.35
C ASN A 174 -18.31 43.27 -4.98
N VAL A 175 -18.35 44.08 -3.92
CA VAL A 175 -18.12 43.67 -2.53
C VAL A 175 -19.40 43.59 -1.68
N SER A 176 -20.57 43.83 -2.27
CA SER A 176 -21.87 43.78 -1.55
C SER A 176 -22.05 42.44 -0.82
N ASN A 177 -21.69 41.33 -1.49
CA ASN A 177 -21.76 39.99 -0.90
C ASN A 177 -20.73 39.74 0.23
N ILE A 178 -19.65 40.53 0.30
CA ILE A 178 -18.65 40.50 1.40
C ILE A 178 -19.19 41.28 2.62
N LEU A 179 -19.97 42.33 2.35
CA LEU A 179 -20.50 43.27 3.35
C LEU A 179 -21.83 42.79 3.95
N ASP A 180 -22.68 42.11 3.18
CA ASP A 180 -24.09 41.89 3.54
C ASP A 180 -24.39 40.60 4.31
N ASN A 181 -23.48 39.62 4.42
CA ASN A 181 -23.81 38.38 5.13
C ASN A 181 -22.64 37.81 5.94
N HIS A 182 -22.90 37.67 7.23
CA HIS A 182 -22.14 36.90 8.20
C HIS A 182 -21.84 35.48 7.67
N THR A 183 -20.71 35.30 6.98
CA THR A 183 -19.81 34.13 7.00
C THR A 183 -18.97 34.12 5.73
N VAL A 184 -17.68 34.46 5.85
CA VAL A 184 -16.68 34.42 4.76
C VAL A 184 -16.44 32.99 4.24
N PHE A 185 -17.00 31.99 4.92
CA PHE A 185 -16.81 30.58 4.61
C PHE A 185 -17.39 30.14 3.26
N TRP A 186 -18.34 30.88 2.69
CA TRP A 186 -18.97 30.58 1.40
C TRP A 186 -18.41 31.39 0.23
N PHE A 187 -17.24 32.02 0.37
CA PHE A 187 -16.54 32.58 -0.78
C PHE A 187 -16.11 31.45 -1.71
N GLU A 188 -16.78 31.31 -2.85
CA GLU A 188 -16.31 30.42 -3.90
C GLU A 188 -14.97 30.96 -4.42
N PHE A 189 -13.87 30.22 -4.27
CA PHE A 189 -12.56 30.60 -4.82
C PHE A 189 -12.52 30.74 -6.37
N LYS A 190 -13.65 30.44 -7.03
CA LYS A 190 -13.89 30.68 -8.45
C LYS A 190 -14.56 32.02 -8.74
N ASP A 191 -14.94 32.78 -7.71
CA ASP A 191 -15.57 34.09 -7.82
C ASP A 191 -14.72 35.03 -8.68
N GLU A 192 -15.36 35.59 -9.70
CA GLU A 192 -14.74 36.51 -10.64
C GLU A 192 -14.24 37.79 -9.96
N ASN A 193 -14.94 38.26 -8.92
CA ASN A 193 -14.56 39.41 -8.12
C ASN A 193 -13.28 39.15 -7.32
N TYR A 194 -13.11 37.96 -6.74
CA TYR A 194 -11.87 37.61 -6.04
C TYR A 194 -10.68 37.58 -7.02
N LYS A 195 -10.87 37.04 -8.22
CA LYS A 195 -9.82 37.06 -9.27
C LYS A 195 -9.46 38.48 -9.69
N LYS A 196 -10.47 39.33 -9.93
CA LYS A 196 -10.28 40.76 -10.26
C LYS A 196 -9.54 41.48 -9.13
N LEU A 197 -9.90 41.21 -7.88
CA LEU A 197 -9.22 41.75 -6.70
C LEU A 197 -7.74 41.36 -6.68
N ILE A 198 -7.43 40.07 -6.81
CA ILE A 198 -6.04 39.58 -6.82
C ILE A 198 -5.22 40.18 -7.97
N GLU A 199 -5.80 40.37 -9.15
CA GLU A 199 -5.10 41.00 -10.27
C GLU A 199 -4.91 42.52 -10.05
N ALA A 200 -5.91 43.21 -9.50
CA ALA A 200 -5.86 44.63 -9.22
C ALA A 200 -4.79 45.01 -8.17
N VAL A 201 -4.51 44.10 -7.23
CA VAL A 201 -3.53 44.33 -6.15
C VAL A 201 -2.11 43.84 -6.46
N LYS A 202 -1.91 43.14 -7.58
CA LYS A 202 -0.70 42.37 -7.89
C LYS A 202 0.62 43.17 -7.87
N ASN A 203 0.56 44.45 -8.20
CA ASN A 203 1.72 45.35 -8.27
C ASN A 203 1.62 46.52 -7.26
N ILE A 204 0.75 46.42 -6.27
CA ILE A 204 0.53 47.45 -5.25
C ILE A 204 1.05 46.90 -3.93
N ASP A 205 1.76 47.72 -3.15
CA ASP A 205 1.97 47.41 -1.74
C ASP A 205 0.64 47.62 -0.99
N ILE A 206 -0.21 46.60 -1.03
CA ILE A 206 -1.53 46.66 -0.40
C ILE A 206 -1.44 46.70 1.12
N LYS A 207 -0.34 46.24 1.72
CA LYS A 207 -0.21 46.28 3.18
C LYS A 207 -0.07 47.71 3.67
N GLU A 208 0.66 48.53 2.93
CA GLU A 208 0.85 49.95 3.23
C GLU A 208 -0.34 50.81 2.75
N ASN A 209 -0.88 50.52 1.57
CA ASN A 209 -1.89 51.39 0.93
C ASN A 209 -3.35 51.00 1.24
N TYR A 210 -3.63 49.71 1.47
CA TYR A 210 -5.00 49.17 1.61
C TYR A 210 -5.05 48.05 2.66
N PRO A 211 -4.79 48.36 3.96
CA PRO A 211 -4.57 47.36 4.99
C PRO A 211 -5.77 46.45 5.26
N ASN A 212 -7.02 46.92 5.13
CA ASN A 212 -8.20 46.07 5.36
C ASN A 212 -8.44 45.15 4.16
N ILE A 213 -8.14 45.60 2.94
CA ILE A 213 -8.12 44.73 1.74
C ILE A 213 -7.05 43.64 1.90
N PHE A 214 -5.86 44.00 2.39
CA PHE A 214 -4.80 43.02 2.69
C PHE A 214 -5.26 41.98 3.73
N GLU A 215 -5.96 42.41 4.78
CA GLU A 215 -6.50 41.51 5.81
C GLU A 215 -7.55 40.55 5.25
N LEU A 216 -8.46 41.04 4.39
CA LEU A 216 -9.46 40.23 3.68
C LEU A 216 -8.78 39.16 2.83
N ILE A 217 -7.81 39.55 1.99
CA ILE A 217 -7.09 38.62 1.11
C ILE A 217 -6.32 37.59 1.93
N SER A 218 -5.63 38.01 3.00
CA SER A 218 -4.88 37.12 3.88
C SER A 218 -5.79 36.09 4.54
N HIS A 219 -6.94 36.52 5.03
CA HIS A 219 -7.94 35.61 5.62
C HIS A 219 -8.51 34.64 4.59
N THR A 220 -8.85 35.14 3.41
CA THR A 220 -9.39 34.32 2.31
C THR A 220 -8.38 33.25 1.85
N ASN A 221 -7.10 33.62 1.73
CA ASN A 221 -6.04 32.66 1.40
C ASN A 221 -5.85 31.61 2.51
N LYS A 222 -5.92 32.00 3.79
CA LYS A 222 -5.86 31.05 4.90
C LYS A 222 -7.00 30.02 4.84
N ILE A 223 -8.22 30.45 4.52
CA ILE A 223 -9.37 29.55 4.30
C ILE A 223 -9.11 28.63 3.11
N LYS A 224 -8.60 29.17 1.99
CA LYS A 224 -8.25 28.42 0.79
C LYS A 224 -7.27 27.30 1.08
N ASP A 225 -6.17 27.63 1.75
CA ASP A 225 -5.10 26.70 2.04
C ASP A 225 -5.59 25.58 2.95
N PHE A 226 -6.38 25.93 3.98
CA PHE A 226 -7.04 24.96 4.85
C PHE A 226 -7.93 23.98 4.06
N ILE A 227 -8.87 24.51 3.27
CA ILE A 227 -9.78 23.68 2.45
C ILE A 227 -8.99 22.82 1.48
N SER A 228 -7.96 23.36 0.84
CA SER A 228 -7.12 22.61 -0.10
C SER A 228 -6.37 21.46 0.58
N GLY A 229 -5.90 21.65 1.81
CA GLY A 229 -5.29 20.62 2.64
C GLY A 229 -6.28 19.50 2.95
N ILE A 230 -7.44 19.85 3.49
CA ILE A 230 -8.52 18.91 3.82
C ILE A 230 -8.95 18.12 2.57
N LEU A 231 -9.15 18.79 1.43
CA LEU A 231 -9.53 18.11 0.18
C LEU A 231 -8.48 17.11 -0.28
N LYS A 232 -7.20 17.46 -0.16
CA LYS A 232 -6.10 16.55 -0.51
C LYS A 232 -6.09 15.31 0.38
N ASP A 233 -6.34 15.48 1.68
CA ASP A 233 -6.37 14.39 2.65
C ASP A 233 -7.57 13.48 2.40
N ILE A 234 -8.77 14.04 2.21
CA ILE A 234 -9.99 13.30 1.83
C ILE A 234 -9.79 12.51 0.53
N LEU A 235 -9.16 13.10 -0.49
CA LEU A 235 -8.87 12.38 -1.75
C LEU A 235 -7.90 11.20 -1.54
N ASN A 236 -6.96 11.32 -0.60
CA ASN A 236 -6.06 10.24 -0.24
C ASN A 236 -6.79 9.13 0.54
N GLU A 237 -7.68 9.49 1.45
CA GLU A 237 -8.55 8.55 2.17
C GLU A 237 -9.51 7.82 1.23
N GLN A 238 -10.06 8.50 0.22
CA GLN A 238 -10.92 7.88 -0.78
C GLN A 238 -10.16 6.82 -1.60
N LYS A 239 -8.92 7.13 -2.00
CA LYS A 239 -8.02 6.12 -2.63
C LYS A 239 -7.80 4.95 -1.68
N ASN A 240 -7.64 5.24 -0.39
CA ASN A 240 -7.43 4.20 0.61
C ASN A 240 -8.64 3.25 0.73
N VAL A 241 -9.85 3.81 0.81
CA VAL A 241 -11.09 3.03 0.83
C VAL A 241 -11.20 2.14 -0.42
N HIS A 242 -10.89 2.68 -1.60
CA HIS A 242 -10.93 1.92 -2.85
C HIS A 242 -9.98 0.72 -2.82
N GLU A 243 -8.77 0.89 -2.30
CA GLU A 243 -7.79 -0.19 -2.15
C GLU A 243 -8.25 -1.26 -1.14
N ILE A 244 -8.88 -0.87 -0.03
CA ILE A 244 -9.45 -1.81 0.96
C ILE A 244 -10.56 -2.64 0.30
N VAL A 245 -11.49 -2.00 -0.41
CA VAL A 245 -12.56 -2.70 -1.13
C VAL A 245 -11.99 -3.68 -2.16
N GLY A 246 -10.97 -3.27 -2.91
CA GLY A 246 -10.27 -4.13 -3.86
C GLY A 246 -9.58 -5.32 -3.19
N LEU A 247 -8.99 -5.11 -2.01
CA LEU A 247 -8.38 -6.17 -1.20
C LEU A 247 -9.44 -7.16 -0.71
N THR A 248 -10.55 -6.69 -0.13
CA THR A 248 -11.65 -7.54 0.35
C THR A 248 -12.20 -8.42 -0.78
N LYS A 249 -12.38 -7.88 -1.99
CA LYS A 249 -12.81 -8.65 -3.17
C LYS A 249 -11.80 -9.73 -3.59
N LYS A 250 -10.49 -9.46 -3.51
CA LYS A 250 -9.45 -10.47 -3.77
C LYS A 250 -9.46 -11.56 -2.70
N LEU A 251 -9.81 -11.19 -1.46
CA LEU A 251 -9.73 -12.06 -0.30
C LEU A 251 -10.90 -13.01 -0.13
N SER A 252 -12.07 -12.67 -0.66
CA SER A 252 -13.24 -13.57 -0.64
C SER A 252 -12.94 -14.97 -1.19
N ARG A 253 -11.99 -15.07 -2.13
CA ARG A 253 -11.52 -16.34 -2.72
C ARG A 253 -10.76 -17.24 -1.75
N TYR A 254 -10.19 -16.67 -0.68
CA TYR A 254 -9.43 -17.38 0.34
C TYR A 254 -10.26 -17.66 1.59
N ASN A 255 -11.57 -17.39 1.58
CA ASN A 255 -12.48 -17.66 2.71
C ASN A 255 -12.75 -19.15 2.89
N LYS A 256 -11.71 -19.90 3.23
CA LYS A 256 -11.69 -21.35 3.41
C LYS A 256 -10.78 -21.68 4.58
N GLN A 257 -10.98 -22.88 5.12
CA GLN A 257 -10.03 -23.44 6.07
C GLN A 257 -8.62 -23.51 5.47
N SER A 258 -7.63 -23.22 6.29
CA SER A 258 -6.22 -23.19 5.92
C SER A 258 -5.47 -24.31 6.62
N TYR A 259 -4.58 -24.94 5.86
CA TYR A 259 -3.78 -26.07 6.29
C TYR A 259 -2.30 -25.75 6.07
N ALA A 260 -1.47 -25.94 7.09
CA ALA A 260 -0.03 -25.80 6.96
C ALA A 260 0.55 -27.05 6.30
N VAL A 261 1.23 -26.87 5.17
CA VAL A 261 1.86 -27.93 4.39
C VAL A 261 3.22 -28.26 5.03
N ILE A 262 3.19 -29.00 6.14
CA ILE A 262 4.36 -29.32 6.97
C ILE A 262 5.45 -30.06 6.16
N THR A 263 5.05 -30.79 5.12
CA THR A 263 5.95 -31.50 4.20
C THR A 263 6.82 -30.59 3.35
N ASP A 264 6.41 -29.33 3.18
CA ASP A 264 6.98 -28.40 2.21
C ASP A 264 7.66 -27.19 2.87
N ILE A 265 7.97 -27.33 4.17
CA ILE A 265 8.74 -26.33 4.91
C ILE A 265 10.05 -26.08 4.19
N ARG A 266 10.29 -24.82 3.82
CA ARG A 266 11.49 -24.47 3.07
C ARG A 266 11.97 -23.06 3.36
N SER A 267 13.26 -22.86 3.16
CA SER A 267 13.86 -21.53 3.15
C SER A 267 13.50 -20.82 1.85
N VAL A 268 12.95 -19.62 1.94
CA VAL A 268 12.61 -18.79 0.78
C VAL A 268 13.35 -17.47 0.83
N SER A 269 13.84 -17.01 -0.34
CA SER A 269 14.40 -15.67 -0.46
C SER A 269 13.31 -14.63 -0.19
N LYS A 270 13.63 -13.57 0.55
CA LYS A 270 12.73 -12.43 0.78
C LYS A 270 12.36 -11.71 -0.52
N SER A 271 13.15 -11.85 -1.59
CA SER A 271 12.78 -11.35 -2.92
C SER A 271 11.60 -12.10 -3.55
N ARG A 272 11.28 -13.31 -3.07
CA ARG A 272 10.10 -14.10 -3.49
C ARG A 272 8.83 -13.74 -2.71
N ILE A 273 8.93 -12.90 -1.67
CA ILE A 273 7.76 -12.42 -0.93
C ILE A 273 7.10 -11.34 -1.77
N THR A 274 5.85 -11.58 -2.14
CA THR A 274 5.07 -10.68 -2.98
C THR A 274 4.13 -9.83 -2.14
N LYS A 275 3.88 -8.61 -2.61
CA LYS A 275 2.82 -7.75 -2.08
C LYS A 275 1.51 -8.19 -2.70
N LEU A 276 0.53 -8.57 -1.89
CA LEU A 276 -0.81 -8.91 -2.38
C LEU A 276 -1.63 -7.65 -2.74
N SER A 277 -1.38 -6.56 -2.03
CA SER A 277 -1.97 -5.24 -2.20
C SER A 277 -1.04 -4.17 -1.61
N HIS A 278 -1.38 -2.90 -1.79
CA HIS A 278 -0.68 -1.77 -1.17
C HIS A 278 -0.70 -1.85 0.38
N TYR A 279 -1.80 -2.31 0.98
CA TYR A 279 -1.90 -2.60 2.43
C TYR A 279 -1.19 -3.86 2.91
N THR A 280 -0.70 -4.68 1.99
CA THR A 280 0.12 -5.88 2.22
C THR A 280 -0.30 -6.72 3.43
N ILE A 281 -1.25 -7.65 3.27
CA ILE A 281 -1.42 -8.75 4.26
C ILE A 281 -0.05 -9.41 4.54
N SER A 282 0.73 -9.56 3.46
CA SER A 282 2.09 -10.07 3.48
C SER A 282 3.00 -9.24 4.40
N GLY A 283 3.23 -9.76 5.59
CA GLY A 283 4.08 -9.14 6.61
C GLY A 283 3.38 -8.21 7.60
N ASN A 284 2.05 -8.05 7.54
CA ASN A 284 1.29 -7.21 8.47
C ASN A 284 0.23 -8.01 9.27
N THR A 285 0.05 -9.29 8.93
CA THR A 285 -0.83 -10.22 9.65
C THR A 285 0.01 -11.35 10.27
N LYS A 286 -0.43 -11.90 11.40
CA LYS A 286 0.13 -13.12 12.01
C LYS A 286 -0.98 -14.11 12.38
N ILE A 287 -0.63 -15.38 12.42
CA ILE A 287 -1.47 -16.41 13.05
C ILE A 287 -1.38 -16.30 14.58
N SER A 288 -2.30 -16.97 15.29
CA SER A 288 -2.25 -17.11 16.75
C SER A 288 -1.04 -17.93 17.21
N ASP A 289 -0.63 -17.72 18.46
CA ASP A 289 0.46 -18.49 19.07
C ASP A 289 0.06 -19.97 19.20
N SER A 290 -1.22 -20.28 19.46
CA SER A 290 -1.76 -21.65 19.44
C SER A 290 -1.63 -22.31 18.07
N ALA A 291 -1.93 -21.60 16.98
CA ALA A 291 -1.77 -22.14 15.63
C ALA A 291 -0.30 -22.38 15.28
N LEU A 292 0.60 -21.52 15.77
CA LEU A 292 2.04 -21.71 15.61
C LEU A 292 2.53 -22.96 16.37
N GLU A 293 2.02 -23.20 17.58
CA GLU A 293 2.33 -24.43 18.34
C GLU A 293 1.75 -25.69 17.67
N THR A 294 0.57 -25.61 17.05
CA THR A 294 0.02 -26.71 16.21
C THR A 294 0.99 -27.06 15.08
N ILE A 295 1.53 -26.05 14.37
CA ILE A 295 2.52 -26.27 13.30
C ILE A 295 3.78 -26.95 13.85
N LYS A 296 4.33 -26.45 14.96
CA LYS A 296 5.55 -27.00 15.57
C LYS A 296 5.35 -28.44 16.03
N THR A 297 4.23 -28.73 16.70
CA THR A 297 3.91 -30.07 17.22
C THR A 297 3.78 -31.08 16.08
N GLN A 298 3.09 -30.72 15.00
CA GLN A 298 2.95 -31.59 13.83
C GLN A 298 4.27 -31.79 13.08
N LEU A 299 5.14 -30.78 13.06
CA LEU A 299 6.48 -30.90 12.52
C LEU A 299 7.34 -31.87 13.33
N ILE A 300 7.33 -31.77 14.66
CA ILE A 300 8.08 -32.65 15.55
C ILE A 300 7.63 -34.10 15.38
N ARG A 301 6.31 -34.36 15.42
CA ARG A 301 5.70 -35.69 15.21
C ARG A 301 6.04 -36.35 13.87
N ARG A 302 6.49 -35.56 12.89
CA ARG A 302 6.88 -36.07 11.57
C ARG A 302 8.36 -36.45 11.51
N ILE A 303 9.18 -35.83 12.34
CA ILE A 303 10.63 -36.03 12.38
C ILE A 303 11.00 -37.14 13.37
N GLU A 304 10.25 -37.26 14.47
CA GLU A 304 10.30 -38.35 15.45
C GLU A 304 9.61 -39.62 14.93
#